data_AF-A0A218VY95-F1
#
_entry.id   AF-A0A218VY95-F1
#
_cell.length_a   1.000
_cell.length_b   1.000
_cell.length_c   1.000
_cell.angle_alpha   90.00
_cell.angle_beta   90.00
_cell.angle_gamma   90.00
#
_symmetry.space_group_name_H-M   'P 1'
#
loop_
_entity.id
_entity.type
_entity.pdbx_description
1 polymer ?
#
loop_
_entity_poly.entity_id
_entity_poly.type
_entity_poly.pdbx_seq_one_letter_code
_entity_poly.pdbx_strand_id
1 'polypeptide(L)'
;MAHPDLTSPLLPTSAPRPQHSAITIDDTPQTPKNTKTHPQNHNHHHGPHNNTQTAAASHPSPYEFLGGRPFSAPTPSTVDPFKNDTEKIDGVYELLKIVICLPIAAVRLLIFGVALGIGYLATKLALEGWKDKQNPMPAWRCRLMWVTRVCARCILFSFGYHWIRRKGKPAPRDIAPIVVSNHVSYIEPIFYFYELFPTMVASESHDSLPFVGTIIRAMQVIYVNRFSPSSRKHAVNEIKRKAACDRFPRVLLFPEGTTTNGKFLISFQLGAFIPGFAIQPVVVRYPHMHFDQSWGNISLGRLMFRMFTQFHNFMEVEYLPVVFPLENQKEIPTRFAKRTRQVLARALNVAQTSHSFGDIMLLTKASELQQENPSNYLVEMAQVESLFHINSLEAVNFLDKFLSMKPDSSGHVTIDGFLSALKLRFSNLTDEVFHLIDVDNNGYITFKQFLFASAHVMKQPLFRQACEQAFREYDVGGNDHVSEEQFGESIRPAVPEMTKDEIHELFGLFDADGDGRSSREEFLTCLRKNPLLIVLFSPQLGQAHTSGNGETTSDDIV
;
A
#
# COMPACT_ATOMS: atom_id res chain seq x y z
N MET A 1 6.49 -4.97 -70.04
CA MET A 1 5.08 -4.89 -69.59
C MET A 1 4.99 -3.75 -68.59
N ALA A 2 4.06 -2.81 -68.80
CA ALA A 2 3.67 -1.67 -67.96
C ALA A 2 4.78 -0.85 -67.23
N HIS A 3 5.03 0.36 -67.75
CA HIS A 3 5.73 1.46 -67.05
C HIS A 3 4.78 2.22 -66.11
N PRO A 4 5.29 2.94 -65.09
CA PRO A 4 4.59 4.02 -64.41
C PRO A 4 5.04 5.41 -64.94
N ASP A 5 4.09 6.28 -65.27
CA ASP A 5 4.34 7.69 -65.64
C ASP A 5 3.43 8.65 -64.83
N LEU A 6 4.04 9.75 -64.35
CA LEU A 6 3.56 11.17 -64.34
C LEU A 6 2.06 11.45 -64.09
N THR A 7 1.57 12.41 -63.28
CA THR A 7 2.08 13.66 -62.63
C THR A 7 1.04 14.13 -61.58
N SER A 8 1.36 14.85 -60.48
CA SER A 8 1.34 16.34 -60.34
C SER A 8 0.83 16.70 -58.91
N PRO A 9 0.90 17.95 -58.36
CA PRO A 9 2.01 18.90 -58.24
C PRO A 9 2.27 19.38 -56.77
N LEU A 10 3.24 20.29 -56.60
CA LEU A 10 3.50 21.13 -55.40
C LEU A 10 2.83 22.53 -55.59
N LEU A 11 2.58 23.43 -54.63
CA LEU A 11 2.74 23.54 -53.15
C LEU A 11 1.78 24.68 -52.67
N PRO A 12 1.39 24.84 -51.37
CA PRO A 12 2.21 25.71 -50.50
C PRO A 12 2.13 25.45 -48.96
N THR A 13 3.08 26.06 -48.25
CA THR A 13 3.17 26.12 -46.78
C THR A 13 2.29 27.20 -46.15
N SER A 14 1.44 26.84 -45.19
CA SER A 14 0.95 27.75 -44.15
C SER A 14 0.54 26.98 -42.87
N ALA A 15 1.24 27.20 -41.77
CA ALA A 15 0.80 26.74 -40.44
C ALA A 15 -0.26 27.71 -39.88
N PRO A 16 -1.19 27.22 -39.03
CA PRO A 16 -0.94 27.43 -37.61
C PRO A 16 -1.24 26.21 -36.71
N ARG A 17 -0.40 26.07 -35.67
CA ARG A 17 -0.54 25.29 -34.41
C ARG A 17 -1.47 24.05 -34.41
N PRO A 18 -0.95 22.82 -34.18
CA PRO A 18 -1.80 21.69 -33.81
C PRO A 18 -2.43 21.94 -32.43
N GLN A 19 -3.75 21.84 -32.34
CA GLN A 19 -4.46 21.78 -31.06
C GLN A 19 -4.08 20.48 -30.33
N HIS A 20 -3.90 20.56 -29.01
CA HIS A 20 -3.62 19.38 -28.20
C HIS A 20 -4.87 18.47 -28.18
N SER A 21 -4.74 17.24 -28.67
CA SER A 21 -5.79 16.23 -28.61
C SER A 21 -6.07 15.83 -27.16
N ALA A 22 -7.08 16.44 -26.56
CA ALA A 22 -7.66 15.97 -25.30
C ALA A 22 -8.39 14.65 -25.56
N ILE A 23 -7.99 13.58 -24.88
CA ILE A 23 -8.74 12.32 -24.87
C ILE A 23 -9.85 12.48 -23.85
N THR A 24 -11.01 12.95 -24.31
CA THR A 24 -12.26 12.86 -23.55
C THR A 24 -12.71 11.41 -23.55
N ILE A 25 -12.83 10.80 -22.36
CA ILE A 25 -13.50 9.51 -22.19
C ILE A 25 -14.96 9.85 -21.89
N ASP A 26 -15.87 9.42 -22.77
CA ASP A 26 -17.30 9.69 -22.68
C ASP A 26 -17.98 8.61 -21.83
N ASP A 27 -18.41 8.99 -20.61
CA ASP A 27 -19.19 8.17 -19.70
C ASP A 27 -20.67 8.56 -19.81
N THR A 28 -21.42 7.97 -20.75
CA THR A 28 -22.89 8.05 -20.80
C THR A 28 -23.54 6.66 -20.88
N PRO A 29 -24.38 6.27 -19.89
CA PRO A 29 -25.08 4.99 -19.92
C PRO A 29 -26.31 5.06 -20.83
N GLN A 30 -26.35 4.26 -21.90
CA GLN A 30 -27.52 4.17 -22.76
C GLN A 30 -28.63 3.33 -22.10
N THR A 31 -29.81 3.94 -21.92
CA THR A 31 -31.03 3.23 -21.54
C THR A 31 -31.66 2.51 -22.75
N PRO A 32 -32.04 1.22 -22.63
CA PRO A 32 -32.63 0.49 -23.75
C PRO A 32 -34.09 0.90 -23.99
N LYS A 33 -34.43 1.21 -25.24
CA LYS A 33 -35.81 1.47 -25.66
C LYS A 33 -36.59 0.16 -25.83
N ASN A 34 -37.85 0.20 -25.40
CA ASN A 34 -38.83 -0.87 -25.61
C ASN A 34 -39.20 -1.01 -27.09
N THR A 35 -39.13 -2.23 -27.64
CA THR A 35 -39.86 -2.60 -28.87
C THR A 35 -40.28 -4.06 -28.81
N LYS A 36 -41.58 -4.31 -28.97
CA LYS A 36 -42.18 -5.66 -29.10
C LYS A 36 -42.24 -6.04 -30.58
N THR A 37 -41.92 -7.29 -30.95
CA THR A 37 -42.78 -8.16 -31.80
C THR A 37 -42.18 -9.56 -32.03
N HIS A 38 -42.78 -10.58 -31.39
CA HIS A 38 -43.17 -11.91 -31.92
C HIS A 38 -42.16 -12.87 -32.63
N PRO A 39 -42.47 -14.18 -32.78
CA PRO A 39 -41.50 -15.22 -32.44
C PRO A 39 -41.19 -16.19 -33.58
N GLN A 40 -40.03 -16.85 -33.50
CA GLN A 40 -39.83 -18.14 -34.19
C GLN A 40 -39.19 -19.16 -33.27
N ASN A 41 -39.70 -20.39 -33.42
CA ASN A 41 -39.40 -21.55 -32.60
C ASN A 41 -38.40 -22.43 -33.37
N HIS A 42 -37.31 -22.91 -32.75
CA HIS A 42 -36.95 -24.34 -32.75
C HIS A 42 -35.64 -24.68 -32.02
N ASN A 43 -35.79 -25.69 -31.15
CA ASN A 43 -34.87 -26.81 -30.88
C ASN A 43 -33.46 -26.56 -30.35
N HIS A 44 -33.35 -26.70 -29.02
CA HIS A 44 -32.42 -27.59 -28.31
C HIS A 44 -31.10 -28.00 -29.00
N HIS A 45 -29.99 -27.64 -28.35
CA HIS A 45 -28.97 -28.62 -27.96
C HIS A 45 -28.55 -28.37 -26.50
N HIS A 46 -28.52 -29.43 -25.69
CA HIS A 46 -28.17 -29.37 -24.27
C HIS A 46 -26.65 -29.49 -24.08
N GLY A 47 -26.09 -28.62 -23.24
CA GLY A 47 -24.81 -28.81 -22.55
C GLY A 47 -24.99 -28.31 -21.11
N PRO A 48 -24.58 -29.04 -20.06
CA PRO A 48 -25.08 -28.80 -18.72
C PRO A 48 -24.42 -27.60 -18.03
N HIS A 49 -25.22 -26.59 -17.71
CA HIS A 49 -24.91 -25.69 -16.61
C HIS A 49 -25.06 -26.47 -15.30
N ASN A 50 -23.96 -26.90 -14.70
CA ASN A 50 -23.94 -27.30 -13.29
C ASN A 50 -24.07 -26.06 -12.41
N ASN A 51 -25.32 -25.60 -12.27
CA ASN A 51 -25.75 -24.72 -11.19
C ASN A 51 -25.81 -25.54 -9.89
N THR A 52 -24.67 -25.98 -9.38
CA THR A 52 -24.53 -26.40 -7.98
C THR A 52 -24.29 -25.17 -7.11
N GLN A 53 -25.31 -24.32 -7.02
CA GLN A 53 -25.61 -23.70 -5.73
C GLN A 53 -26.09 -24.83 -4.82
N THR A 54 -25.13 -25.57 -4.25
CA THR A 54 -25.38 -26.27 -3.00
C THR A 54 -25.79 -25.20 -2.01
N ALA A 55 -27.06 -25.23 -1.61
CA ALA A 55 -27.53 -24.52 -0.43
C ALA A 55 -26.81 -25.13 0.78
N ALA A 56 -25.61 -24.64 1.06
CA ALA A 56 -24.99 -24.83 2.35
C ALA A 56 -25.98 -24.26 3.38
N ALA A 57 -26.37 -25.07 4.35
CA ALA A 57 -27.22 -24.61 5.44
C ALA A 57 -26.52 -23.41 6.09
N SER A 58 -27.13 -22.23 5.99
CA SER A 58 -26.57 -21.02 6.58
C SER A 58 -26.74 -21.10 8.09
N HIS A 59 -25.77 -21.72 8.75
CA HIS A 59 -25.60 -21.52 10.19
C HIS A 59 -25.50 -20.00 10.43
N PRO A 60 -26.31 -19.44 11.35
CA PRO A 60 -26.25 -18.02 11.65
C PRO A 60 -24.83 -17.66 12.10
N SER A 61 -24.34 -16.49 11.68
CA SER A 61 -22.99 -16.07 12.06
C SER A 61 -22.93 -15.91 13.59
N PRO A 62 -21.88 -16.39 14.28
CA PRO A 62 -21.74 -16.19 15.73
C PRO A 62 -21.71 -14.71 16.13
N TYR A 63 -21.55 -13.78 15.17
CA TYR A 63 -21.58 -12.33 15.36
C TYR A 63 -22.86 -11.64 14.86
N GLU A 64 -23.95 -12.37 14.54
CA GLU A 64 -25.20 -11.78 14.03
C GLU A 64 -25.82 -10.77 14.99
N PHE A 65 -25.67 -10.97 16.30
CA PHE A 65 -26.09 -10.04 17.35
C PHE A 65 -25.45 -8.64 17.25
N LEU A 66 -24.38 -8.48 16.47
CA LEU A 66 -23.76 -7.18 16.21
C LEU A 66 -24.49 -6.34 15.13
N GLY A 67 -25.59 -6.86 14.57
CA GLY A 67 -26.55 -6.09 13.79
C GLY A 67 -26.07 -5.71 12.38
N GLY A 68 -25.25 -6.54 11.75
CA GLY A 68 -24.75 -6.27 10.40
C GLY A 68 -24.49 -7.51 9.55
N ARG A 69 -23.84 -7.28 8.41
CA ARG A 69 -23.85 -8.25 7.30
C ARG A 69 -22.95 -9.46 7.58
N PRO A 70 -23.23 -10.63 6.98
CA PRO A 70 -22.35 -11.80 7.00
C PRO A 70 -20.92 -11.44 6.57
N PHE A 71 -19.95 -12.16 7.13
CA PHE A 71 -18.55 -12.02 6.74
C PHE A 71 -18.37 -12.47 5.28
N SER A 72 -17.67 -11.65 4.50
CA SER A 72 -17.24 -11.99 3.15
C SER A 72 -15.74 -12.19 3.16
N ALA A 73 -15.30 -13.36 2.68
CA ALA A 73 -13.89 -13.72 2.62
C ALA A 73 -13.04 -12.67 1.91
N PRO A 74 -11.82 -12.36 2.39
CA PRO A 74 -10.80 -11.80 1.53
C PRO A 74 -10.41 -12.81 0.44
N THR A 75 -10.27 -12.37 -0.80
CA THR A 75 -9.55 -13.17 -1.79
C THR A 75 -8.07 -13.27 -1.38
N PRO A 76 -7.43 -14.46 -1.45
CA PRO A 76 -6.02 -14.62 -1.14
C PRO A 76 -5.12 -13.62 -1.88
N SER A 77 -4.07 -13.12 -1.22
CA SER A 77 -3.04 -12.30 -1.87
C SER A 77 -2.17 -13.20 -2.75
N THR A 78 -2.46 -13.26 -4.06
CA THR A 78 -1.77 -14.16 -4.99
C THR A 78 -0.41 -13.64 -5.48
N VAL A 79 -0.01 -12.42 -5.10
CA VAL A 79 1.17 -11.73 -5.65
C VAL A 79 1.91 -10.90 -4.59
N ASP A 80 3.24 -10.90 -4.66
CA ASP A 80 4.11 -10.02 -3.89
C ASP A 80 4.70 -8.94 -4.84
N PRO A 81 4.35 -7.66 -4.68
CA PRO A 81 4.87 -6.57 -5.50
C PRO A 81 6.25 -6.04 -5.03
N PHE A 82 6.84 -6.60 -3.98
CA PHE A 82 8.08 -6.14 -3.34
C PHE A 82 9.24 -7.15 -3.46
N LYS A 83 8.93 -8.42 -3.74
CA LYS A 83 9.92 -9.48 -3.97
C LYS A 83 10.85 -9.19 -5.16
N ASN A 84 12.16 -9.21 -4.93
CA ASN A 84 13.19 -9.29 -5.96
C ASN A 84 13.49 -10.77 -6.29
N ASP A 85 13.28 -11.19 -7.52
CA ASP A 85 13.36 -12.62 -7.89
C ASP A 85 14.78 -13.15 -8.12
N THR A 86 15.80 -12.29 -8.10
CA THR A 86 17.18 -12.69 -8.39
C THR A 86 18.11 -12.54 -7.20
N GLU A 87 17.60 -12.41 -5.97
CA GLU A 87 18.40 -12.02 -4.80
C GLU A 87 19.69 -12.84 -4.62
N LYS A 88 19.61 -14.16 -4.82
CA LYS A 88 20.73 -15.12 -4.74
C LYS A 88 21.58 -15.15 -6.01
N ILE A 89 22.88 -15.43 -5.85
CA ILE A 89 23.82 -15.57 -6.97
C ILE A 89 23.84 -17.06 -7.34
N ASP A 90 22.86 -17.46 -8.14
CA ASP A 90 22.64 -18.85 -8.49
C ASP A 90 23.03 -19.14 -9.95
N GLY A 91 23.67 -20.29 -10.17
CA GLY A 91 24.05 -20.78 -11.50
C GLY A 91 25.42 -20.30 -12.02
N VAL A 92 25.99 -21.13 -12.90
CA VAL A 92 27.34 -20.93 -13.47
C VAL A 92 27.43 -19.64 -14.31
N TYR A 93 26.33 -19.26 -14.97
CA TYR A 93 26.26 -18.01 -15.75
C TYR A 93 26.48 -16.76 -14.90
N GLU A 94 25.78 -16.62 -13.76
CA GLU A 94 25.94 -15.46 -12.88
C GLU A 94 27.36 -15.41 -12.29
N LEU A 95 27.89 -16.56 -11.85
CA LEU A 95 29.25 -16.66 -11.31
C LEU A 95 30.31 -16.22 -12.34
N LEU A 96 30.26 -16.78 -13.56
CA LEU A 96 31.20 -16.46 -14.63
C LEU A 96 31.09 -14.99 -15.05
N LYS A 97 29.87 -14.48 -15.21
CA LYS A 97 29.60 -13.06 -15.50
C LYS A 97 30.21 -12.14 -14.44
N ILE A 98 30.00 -12.45 -13.16
CA ILE A 98 30.56 -11.67 -12.04
C ILE A 98 32.09 -11.66 -12.12
N VAL A 99 32.74 -12.83 -12.24
CA VAL A 99 34.21 -12.94 -12.32
C VAL A 99 34.78 -12.13 -13.48
N ILE A 100 34.21 -12.26 -14.69
CA ILE A 100 34.64 -11.50 -15.87
C ILE A 100 34.43 -9.99 -15.68
N CYS A 101 33.36 -9.59 -15.00
CA CYS A 101 33.06 -8.19 -14.74
C CYS A 101 33.80 -7.58 -13.53
N LEU A 102 34.57 -8.34 -12.72
CA LEU A 102 35.28 -7.77 -11.55
C LEU A 102 36.24 -6.61 -11.91
N PRO A 103 37.06 -6.68 -12.98
CA PRO A 103 37.90 -5.54 -13.38
C PRO A 103 37.07 -4.32 -13.81
N ILE A 104 35.94 -4.57 -14.49
CA ILE A 104 35.00 -3.51 -14.92
C ILE A 104 34.35 -2.86 -13.68
N ALA A 105 33.96 -3.66 -12.69
CA ALA A 105 33.39 -3.19 -11.43
C ALA A 105 34.38 -2.33 -10.65
N ALA A 106 35.68 -2.69 -10.61
CA ALA A 106 36.71 -1.88 -9.97
C ALA A 106 36.87 -0.49 -10.63
N VAL A 107 36.91 -0.43 -11.97
CA VAL A 107 36.93 0.84 -12.73
C VAL A 107 35.67 1.66 -12.47
N ARG A 108 34.50 1.01 -12.37
CA ARG A 108 33.23 1.68 -12.07
C ARG A 108 33.16 2.23 -10.66
N LEU A 109 33.68 1.50 -9.66
CA LEU A 109 33.78 1.99 -8.28
C LEU A 109 34.67 3.23 -8.20
N LEU A 110 35.77 3.27 -8.97
CA LEU A 110 36.59 4.48 -9.09
C LEU A 110 35.83 5.65 -9.71
N ILE A 111 35.13 5.44 -10.84
CA ILE A 111 34.30 6.48 -11.49
C ILE A 111 33.21 6.97 -10.54
N PHE A 112 32.53 6.06 -9.83
CA PHE A 112 31.51 6.35 -8.84
C PHE A 112 32.06 7.22 -7.70
N GLY A 113 33.17 6.81 -7.09
CA GLY A 113 33.80 7.53 -5.98
C GLY A 113 34.30 8.92 -6.39
N VAL A 114 34.94 9.06 -7.56
CA VAL A 114 35.39 10.35 -8.09
C VAL A 114 34.20 11.26 -8.41
N ALA A 115 33.17 10.75 -9.07
CA ALA A 115 31.97 11.53 -9.39
C ALA A 115 31.22 11.98 -8.13
N LEU A 116 31.11 11.12 -7.11
CA LEU A 116 30.52 11.44 -5.82
C LEU A 116 31.34 12.49 -5.06
N GLY A 117 32.67 12.37 -5.04
CA GLY A 117 33.57 13.33 -4.41
C GLY A 117 33.52 14.73 -5.03
N ILE A 118 33.57 14.81 -6.37
CA ILE A 118 33.42 16.08 -7.11
C ILE A 118 32.02 16.67 -6.87
N GLY A 119 30.97 15.84 -6.94
CA GLY A 119 29.59 16.26 -6.70
C GLY A 119 29.38 16.79 -5.28
N TYR A 120 29.96 16.13 -4.27
CA TYR A 120 29.94 16.57 -2.87
C TYR A 120 30.67 17.90 -2.68
N LEU A 121 31.87 18.07 -3.26
CA LEU A 121 32.62 19.33 -3.16
C LEU A 121 31.88 20.49 -3.83
N ALA A 122 31.36 20.29 -5.05
CA ALA A 122 30.56 21.29 -5.76
C ALA A 122 29.28 21.66 -4.98
N THR A 123 28.61 20.67 -4.38
CA THR A 123 27.45 20.88 -3.50
C THR A 123 27.83 21.68 -2.25
N LYS A 124 28.93 21.34 -1.59
CA LYS A 124 29.40 22.05 -0.39
C LYS A 124 29.68 23.52 -0.72
N LEU A 125 30.40 23.78 -1.81
CA LEU A 125 30.69 25.13 -2.30
C LEU A 125 29.40 25.91 -2.69
N ALA A 126 28.41 25.23 -3.27
CA ALA A 126 27.10 25.83 -3.57
C ALA A 126 26.31 26.17 -2.30
N LEU A 127 26.38 25.33 -1.26
CA LEU A 127 25.68 25.55 0.02
C LEU A 127 26.42 26.46 0.99
N GLU A 128 27.71 26.75 0.77
CA GLU A 128 28.51 27.58 1.67
C GLU A 128 27.86 28.97 1.86
N GLY A 129 27.70 29.38 3.11
CA GLY A 129 26.96 30.59 3.50
C GLY A 129 25.46 30.63 3.15
N TRP A 130 24.86 29.58 2.60
CA TRP A 130 23.43 29.55 2.22
C TRP A 130 22.55 29.06 3.38
N LYS A 131 21.93 29.99 4.11
CA LYS A 131 21.02 29.70 5.23
C LYS A 131 19.54 29.70 4.84
N ASP A 132 19.18 30.25 3.69
CA ASP A 132 17.79 30.39 3.25
C ASP A 132 17.25 29.07 2.65
N LYS A 133 16.46 28.34 3.43
CA LYS A 133 15.79 27.11 2.98
C LYS A 133 14.42 27.37 2.34
N GLN A 134 13.88 28.59 2.46
CA GLN A 134 12.50 28.90 2.07
C GLN A 134 12.41 29.41 0.63
N ASN A 135 13.38 30.20 0.17
CA ASN A 135 13.40 30.75 -1.19
C ASN A 135 14.14 29.85 -2.21
N PRO A 136 13.88 30.03 -3.51
CA PRO A 136 14.64 29.35 -4.56
C PRO A 136 16.14 29.70 -4.50
N MET A 137 16.98 28.71 -4.78
CA MET A 137 18.43 28.90 -4.86
C MET A 137 18.81 29.98 -5.91
N PRO A 138 19.80 30.86 -5.67
CA PRO A 138 20.18 31.93 -6.60
C PRO A 138 20.84 31.38 -7.86
N ALA A 139 20.65 32.06 -8.99
CA ALA A 139 21.08 31.60 -10.31
C ALA A 139 22.56 31.18 -10.40
N TRP A 140 23.48 31.84 -9.67
CA TRP A 140 24.89 31.46 -9.68
C TRP A 140 25.15 30.11 -8.99
N ARG A 141 24.47 29.81 -7.88
CA ARG A 141 24.54 28.50 -7.21
C ARG A 141 23.87 27.43 -8.07
N CYS A 142 22.76 27.74 -8.71
CA CYS A 142 22.12 26.84 -9.69
C CYS A 142 23.04 26.51 -10.89
N ARG A 143 23.85 27.47 -11.36
CA ARG A 143 24.87 27.22 -12.40
C ARG A 143 25.97 26.28 -11.89
N LEU A 144 26.45 26.44 -10.66
CA LEU A 144 27.42 25.52 -10.05
C LEU A 144 26.85 24.09 -9.90
N MET A 145 25.56 23.96 -9.60
CA MET A 145 24.85 22.67 -9.57
C MET A 145 24.72 21.99 -10.95
N TRP A 146 25.15 22.61 -12.05
CA TRP A 146 25.31 21.88 -13.31
C TRP A 146 26.41 20.82 -13.22
N VAL A 147 27.46 21.06 -12.43
CA VAL A 147 28.53 20.07 -12.15
C VAL A 147 27.94 18.82 -11.51
N THR A 148 27.02 18.96 -10.55
CA THR A 148 26.42 17.81 -9.86
C THR A 148 25.50 16.99 -10.78
N ARG A 149 24.90 17.60 -11.81
CA ARG A 149 24.20 16.89 -12.90
C ARG A 149 25.16 16.07 -13.78
N VAL A 150 26.33 16.60 -14.09
CA VAL A 150 27.38 15.84 -14.82
C VAL A 150 27.87 14.68 -13.95
N CYS A 151 28.13 14.89 -12.66
CA CYS A 151 28.44 13.82 -11.70
C CYS A 151 27.35 12.75 -11.66
N ALA A 152 26.07 13.13 -11.61
CA ALA A 152 24.95 12.19 -11.67
C ALA A 152 24.95 11.35 -12.96
N ARG A 153 25.29 11.94 -14.11
CA ARG A 153 25.44 11.20 -15.36
C ARG A 153 26.59 10.19 -15.31
N CYS A 154 27.72 10.56 -14.72
CA CYS A 154 28.86 9.68 -14.48
C CYS A 154 28.52 8.55 -13.50
N ILE A 155 27.71 8.83 -12.46
CA ILE A 155 27.20 7.81 -11.53
C ILE A 155 26.31 6.81 -12.27
N LEU A 156 25.35 7.27 -13.08
CA LEU A 156 24.53 6.39 -13.94
C LEU A 156 25.40 5.55 -14.89
N PHE A 157 26.43 6.15 -15.48
CA PHE A 157 27.40 5.42 -16.31
C PHE A 157 28.17 4.36 -15.52
N SER A 158 28.60 4.67 -14.29
CA SER A 158 29.29 3.71 -13.42
C SER A 158 28.38 2.53 -13.01
N PHE A 159 27.08 2.76 -12.81
CA PHE A 159 26.08 1.70 -12.65
C PHE A 159 25.72 0.98 -13.96
N GLY A 160 26.48 1.20 -15.04
CA GLY A 160 26.29 0.50 -16.31
C GLY A 160 25.17 1.03 -17.19
N TYR A 161 24.48 2.11 -16.81
CA TYR A 161 23.48 2.80 -17.67
C TYR A 161 24.20 3.70 -18.69
N HIS A 162 24.92 3.06 -19.60
CA HIS A 162 25.68 3.73 -20.67
C HIS A 162 24.75 4.44 -21.66
N TRP A 163 23.62 3.82 -22.00
CA TRP A 163 22.57 4.37 -22.84
C TRP A 163 21.22 4.24 -22.13
N ILE A 164 20.39 5.29 -22.17
CA ILE A 164 19.06 5.31 -21.57
C ILE A 164 18.08 5.68 -22.68
N ARG A 165 17.16 4.78 -23.01
CA ARG A 165 16.19 4.99 -24.08
C ARG A 165 15.11 5.95 -23.59
N ARG A 166 14.82 7.00 -24.36
CA ARG A 166 13.79 8.00 -24.05
C ARG A 166 12.69 7.95 -25.12
N LYS A 167 11.43 7.91 -24.68
CA LYS A 167 10.24 8.06 -25.51
C LYS A 167 9.49 9.32 -25.07
N GLY A 168 9.09 10.16 -26.02
CA GLY A 168 8.51 11.48 -25.72
C GLY A 168 9.54 12.48 -25.17
N LYS A 169 9.05 13.58 -24.60
CA LYS A 169 9.83 14.65 -23.96
C LYS A 169 9.04 15.17 -22.74
N PRO A 170 9.69 15.68 -21.68
CA PRO A 170 8.98 16.30 -20.57
C PRO A 170 8.21 17.53 -21.06
N ALA A 171 6.93 17.66 -20.68
CA ALA A 171 6.14 18.87 -20.91
C ALA A 171 6.79 20.10 -20.27
N PRO A 172 6.51 21.35 -20.70
CA PRO A 172 6.91 22.59 -20.01
C PRO A 172 6.50 22.67 -18.52
N ARG A 173 7.15 23.51 -17.72
CA ARG A 173 7.00 23.55 -16.23
C ARG A 173 5.69 24.23 -15.83
N ASP A 174 5.40 25.33 -16.48
CA ASP A 174 4.14 26.07 -16.52
C ASP A 174 2.93 25.16 -16.84
N ILE A 175 3.09 24.20 -17.75
CA ILE A 175 2.04 23.21 -18.08
C ILE A 175 1.94 22.10 -17.04
N ALA A 176 3.06 21.53 -16.62
CA ALA A 176 3.11 20.41 -15.67
C ALA A 176 4.21 20.64 -14.60
N PRO A 177 3.87 21.28 -13.47
CA PRO A 177 4.83 21.57 -12.40
C PRO A 177 5.11 20.35 -11.51
N ILE A 178 4.26 19.32 -11.56
CA ILE A 178 4.42 18.05 -10.84
C ILE A 178 4.75 16.93 -11.83
N VAL A 179 5.74 16.11 -11.49
CA VAL A 179 6.13 14.88 -12.20
C VAL A 179 5.85 13.69 -11.29
N VAL A 180 5.20 12.66 -11.84
CA VAL A 180 4.89 11.40 -11.14
C VAL A 180 5.51 10.23 -11.91
N SER A 181 6.18 9.34 -11.20
CA SER A 181 6.84 8.15 -11.76
C SER A 181 6.51 6.90 -10.96
N ASN A 182 6.51 5.73 -11.60
CA ASN A 182 6.67 4.48 -10.86
C ASN A 182 8.08 4.40 -10.24
N HIS A 183 8.25 3.59 -9.20
CA HIS A 183 9.48 3.47 -8.42
C HIS A 183 9.84 2.00 -8.18
N VAL A 184 10.91 1.56 -8.82
CA VAL A 184 11.41 0.18 -8.79
C VAL A 184 12.77 0.12 -8.08
N SER A 185 13.66 1.08 -8.36
CA SER A 185 15.04 1.06 -7.86
C SER A 185 15.48 2.39 -7.22
N TYR A 186 16.67 2.41 -6.64
CA TYR A 186 17.32 3.63 -6.16
C TYR A 186 17.94 4.47 -7.30
N ILE A 187 17.89 3.98 -8.53
CA ILE A 187 18.48 4.62 -9.72
C ILE A 187 17.59 5.74 -10.27
N GLU A 188 16.26 5.63 -10.18
CA GLU A 188 15.33 6.64 -10.72
C GLU A 188 15.54 8.04 -10.13
N PRO A 189 15.72 8.23 -8.80
CA PRO A 189 16.10 9.52 -8.23
C PRO A 189 17.38 10.11 -8.87
N ILE A 190 18.39 9.28 -9.15
CA ILE A 190 19.65 9.69 -9.80
C ILE A 190 19.40 10.09 -11.27
N PHE A 191 18.58 9.30 -11.98
CA PHE A 191 18.15 9.61 -13.35
C PHE A 191 17.41 10.94 -13.42
N TYR A 192 16.37 11.14 -12.59
CA TYR A 192 15.61 12.39 -12.60
C TYR A 192 16.44 13.58 -12.13
N PHE A 193 17.37 13.41 -11.20
CA PHE A 193 18.32 14.45 -10.82
C PHE A 193 19.21 14.89 -12.00
N TYR A 194 19.75 13.93 -12.76
CA TYR A 194 20.49 14.20 -13.99
C TYR A 194 19.62 14.86 -15.08
N GLU A 195 18.40 14.36 -15.30
CA GLU A 195 17.54 14.71 -16.45
C GLU A 195 16.74 16.01 -16.22
N LEU A 196 16.08 16.13 -15.06
CA LEU A 196 15.14 17.22 -14.75
C LEU A 196 15.64 18.16 -13.65
N PHE A 197 16.54 17.71 -12.77
CA PHE A 197 16.95 18.41 -11.53
C PHE A 197 15.73 18.90 -10.69
N PRO A 198 14.80 18.00 -10.32
CA PRO A 198 13.57 18.37 -9.62
C PRO A 198 13.80 18.56 -8.12
N THR A 199 12.88 19.25 -7.46
CA THR A 199 12.68 19.10 -6.02
C THR A 199 12.03 17.74 -5.77
N MET A 200 12.68 16.87 -5.01
CA MET A 200 12.12 15.56 -4.65
C MET A 200 11.38 15.61 -3.32
N VAL A 201 10.43 14.70 -3.13
CA VAL A 201 9.80 14.40 -1.83
C VAL A 201 10.45 13.12 -1.28
N ALA A 202 10.92 13.14 -0.04
CA ALA A 202 11.67 12.02 0.56
C ALA A 202 11.37 11.81 2.05
N SER A 203 11.65 10.61 2.57
CA SER A 203 11.55 10.30 3.99
C SER A 203 12.53 11.15 4.82
N GLU A 204 12.11 11.65 5.98
CA GLU A 204 12.99 12.33 6.95
C GLU A 204 14.20 11.45 7.34
N SER A 205 14.04 10.12 7.34
CA SER A 205 15.09 9.14 7.65
C SER A 205 16.29 9.12 6.69
N HIS A 206 16.24 9.81 5.54
CA HIS A 206 17.37 9.86 4.60
C HIS A 206 18.37 11.01 4.86
N ASP A 207 18.06 11.95 5.76
CA ASP A 207 18.96 13.07 6.07
C ASP A 207 20.17 12.67 6.96
N SER A 208 20.09 11.51 7.61
CA SER A 208 21.13 10.95 8.48
C SER A 208 22.32 10.33 7.72
N LEU A 209 22.19 10.10 6.41
CA LEU A 209 23.27 9.50 5.61
C LEU A 209 24.37 10.53 5.30
N PRO A 210 25.64 10.28 5.68
CA PRO A 210 26.75 11.16 5.35
C PRO A 210 26.93 11.26 3.82
N PHE A 211 27.44 12.41 3.37
CA PHE A 211 27.53 12.83 1.94
C PHE A 211 26.18 13.03 1.25
N VAL A 212 25.27 12.06 1.33
CA VAL A 212 23.95 12.06 0.69
C VAL A 212 23.06 13.17 1.26
N GLY A 213 22.98 13.33 2.59
CA GLY A 213 22.21 14.42 3.22
C GLY A 213 22.65 15.82 2.76
N THR A 214 23.95 16.05 2.53
CA THR A 214 24.45 17.33 2.01
C THR A 214 23.97 17.61 0.58
N ILE A 215 23.93 16.59 -0.28
CA ILE A 215 23.43 16.72 -1.66
C ILE A 215 21.91 16.91 -1.68
N ILE A 216 21.17 16.14 -0.87
CA ILE A 216 19.70 16.25 -0.69
C ILE A 216 19.29 17.66 -0.26
N ARG A 217 20.04 18.30 0.65
CA ARG A 217 19.76 19.67 1.11
C ARG A 217 19.90 20.71 -0.01
N ALA A 218 20.84 20.53 -0.94
CA ALA A 218 20.98 21.41 -2.11
C ALA A 218 19.85 21.24 -3.14
N MET A 219 19.17 20.10 -3.15
CA MET A 219 17.99 19.85 -4.00
C MET A 219 16.68 20.45 -3.45
N GLN A 220 16.74 21.17 -2.33
CA GLN A 220 15.58 21.77 -1.64
C GLN A 220 14.46 20.76 -1.34
N VAL A 221 14.85 19.52 -1.01
CA VAL A 221 13.95 18.37 -0.81
C VAL A 221 12.85 18.67 0.21
N ILE A 222 11.65 18.16 -0.08
CA ILE A 222 10.51 18.19 0.82
C ILE A 222 10.57 16.90 1.64
N TYR A 223 10.94 17.02 2.91
CA TYR A 223 10.95 15.89 3.81
C TYR A 223 9.53 15.56 4.30
N VAL A 224 9.25 14.28 4.52
CA VAL A 224 8.01 13.80 5.12
C VAL A 224 8.27 12.65 6.09
N ASN A 225 7.71 12.75 7.29
CA ASN A 225 7.55 11.64 8.21
C ASN A 225 6.17 11.02 8.00
N ARG A 226 6.14 9.78 7.52
CA ARG A 226 4.91 9.05 7.20
C ARG A 226 4.02 8.81 8.43
N PHE A 227 4.60 8.76 9.63
CA PHE A 227 3.90 8.50 10.89
C PHE A 227 3.34 9.77 11.54
N SER A 228 3.78 10.96 11.11
CA SER A 228 3.34 12.25 11.66
C SER A 228 2.31 12.93 10.76
N PRO A 229 1.02 13.06 11.16
CA PRO A 229 0.01 13.75 10.37
C PRO A 229 0.35 15.22 10.08
N SER A 230 1.04 15.89 11.02
CA SER A 230 1.50 17.27 10.85
C SER A 230 2.64 17.38 9.83
N SER A 231 3.61 16.46 9.83
CA SER A 231 4.66 16.39 8.80
C SER A 231 4.06 16.10 7.42
N ARG A 232 3.12 15.16 7.31
CA ARG A 232 2.39 14.91 6.04
C ARG A 232 1.65 16.16 5.52
N LYS A 233 0.96 16.89 6.40
CA LYS A 233 0.27 18.15 6.06
C LYS A 233 1.25 19.24 5.62
N HIS A 234 2.38 19.38 6.32
CA HIS A 234 3.45 20.30 5.96
C HIS A 234 4.06 19.98 4.58
N ALA A 235 4.34 18.70 4.31
CA ALA A 235 4.85 18.26 3.01
C ALA A 235 3.89 18.60 1.86
N VAL A 236 2.57 18.38 2.02
CA VAL A 236 1.56 18.77 1.02
C VAL A 236 1.53 20.29 0.78
N ASN A 237 1.65 21.09 1.84
CA ASN A 237 1.75 22.55 1.71
C ASN A 237 3.00 22.99 0.94
N GLU A 238 4.16 22.36 1.21
CA GLU A 238 5.40 22.63 0.48
C GLU A 238 5.34 22.18 -0.99
N ILE A 239 4.70 21.04 -1.29
CA ILE A 239 4.45 20.58 -2.67
C ILE A 239 3.61 21.63 -3.39
N LYS A 240 2.50 22.08 -2.78
CA LYS A 240 1.62 23.11 -3.35
C LYS A 240 2.39 24.43 -3.59
N ARG A 241 3.17 24.90 -2.61
CA ARG A 241 3.95 26.15 -2.69
C ARG A 241 4.99 26.11 -3.81
N LYS A 242 5.76 25.01 -3.93
CA LYS A 242 6.82 24.88 -4.94
C LYS A 242 6.26 24.61 -6.34
N ALA A 243 5.17 23.85 -6.46
CA ALA A 243 4.48 23.67 -7.74
C ALA A 243 3.90 25.00 -8.27
N ALA A 244 3.25 25.80 -7.40
CA ALA A 244 2.64 27.08 -7.74
C ALA A 244 3.63 28.20 -8.17
N CYS A 245 4.93 28.07 -7.87
CA CYS A 245 5.89 29.15 -8.04
C CYS A 245 6.96 28.79 -9.08
N ASP A 246 6.91 29.45 -10.24
CA ASP A 246 7.78 29.19 -11.41
C ASP A 246 9.29 29.34 -11.17
N ARG A 247 9.68 29.96 -10.05
CA ARG A 247 11.08 30.08 -9.64
C ARG A 247 11.63 28.79 -9.02
N PHE A 248 10.79 27.86 -8.58
CA PHE A 248 11.24 26.55 -8.10
C PHE A 248 11.32 25.52 -9.24
N PRO A 249 12.21 24.52 -9.14
CA PRO A 249 12.14 23.33 -9.98
C PRO A 249 10.78 22.63 -9.89
N ARG A 250 10.52 21.72 -10.83
CA ARG A 250 9.36 20.81 -10.75
C ARG A 250 9.44 19.96 -9.49
N VAL A 251 8.29 19.58 -8.96
CA VAL A 251 8.22 18.61 -7.85
C VAL A 251 8.13 17.20 -8.43
N LEU A 252 9.05 16.31 -8.06
CA LEU A 252 9.01 14.89 -8.40
C LEU A 252 8.44 14.10 -7.20
N LEU A 253 7.46 13.26 -7.48
CA LEU A 253 6.93 12.28 -6.53
C LEU A 253 6.90 10.87 -7.11
N PHE A 254 7.20 9.90 -6.25
CA PHE A 254 6.93 8.49 -6.45
C PHE A 254 5.69 8.14 -5.60
N PRO A 255 4.47 8.17 -6.15
CA PRO A 255 3.23 8.09 -5.37
C PRO A 255 3.01 6.70 -4.75
N GLU A 256 3.70 5.65 -5.21
CA GLU A 256 3.77 4.36 -4.51
C GLU A 256 4.26 4.52 -3.05
N GLY A 257 5.08 5.55 -2.77
CA GLY A 257 5.60 5.86 -1.43
C GLY A 257 6.71 4.91 -0.95
N THR A 258 7.03 3.89 -1.73
CA THR A 258 8.08 2.88 -1.56
C THR A 258 8.56 2.41 -2.96
N THR A 259 9.52 1.49 -3.02
CA THR A 259 9.92 0.78 -4.25
C THR A 259 9.20 -0.56 -4.41
N THR A 260 8.87 -0.94 -5.65
CA THR A 260 8.27 -2.23 -6.02
C THR A 260 9.14 -3.01 -7.00
N ASN A 261 8.75 -4.24 -7.38
CA ASN A 261 9.42 -5.02 -8.41
C ASN A 261 9.01 -4.63 -9.85
N GLY A 262 8.15 -3.63 -10.02
CA GLY A 262 7.72 -3.14 -11.33
C GLY A 262 6.81 -4.08 -12.12
N LYS A 263 6.48 -5.28 -11.60
CA LYS A 263 5.52 -6.23 -12.20
C LYS A 263 4.06 -5.86 -11.90
N PHE A 264 3.85 -5.09 -10.85
CA PHE A 264 2.56 -4.62 -10.35
C PHE A 264 2.66 -3.15 -9.98
N LEU A 265 1.54 -2.41 -10.08
CA LEU A 265 1.46 -1.03 -9.64
C LEU A 265 0.56 -0.91 -8.40
N ILE A 266 1.17 -0.61 -7.25
CA ILE A 266 0.49 -0.56 -5.96
C ILE A 266 -0.35 0.73 -5.79
N SER A 267 -0.99 0.92 -4.63
CA SER A 267 -1.83 2.08 -4.36
C SER A 267 -1.04 3.38 -4.24
N PHE A 268 -1.63 4.48 -4.72
CA PHE A 268 -0.98 5.79 -4.77
C PHE A 268 -1.34 6.66 -3.55
N GLN A 269 -0.29 7.14 -2.87
CA GLN A 269 -0.35 8.18 -1.85
C GLN A 269 -0.84 9.51 -2.45
N LEU A 270 -1.77 10.18 -1.75
CA LEU A 270 -2.51 11.32 -2.30
C LEU A 270 -1.70 12.63 -2.38
N GLY A 271 -0.47 12.68 -1.85
CA GLY A 271 0.31 13.91 -1.69
C GLY A 271 0.60 14.67 -3.00
N ALA A 272 0.74 13.97 -4.13
CA ALA A 272 0.91 14.60 -5.44
C ALA A 272 -0.39 15.21 -6.00
N PHE A 273 -1.55 14.73 -5.53
CA PHE A 273 -2.86 14.96 -6.14
C PHE A 273 -3.69 15.99 -5.37
N ILE A 274 -3.52 16.09 -4.05
CA ILE A 274 -4.18 17.09 -3.19
C ILE A 274 -3.98 18.54 -3.67
N PRO A 275 -2.81 18.96 -4.21
CA PRO A 275 -2.62 20.33 -4.69
C PRO A 275 -3.47 20.74 -5.91
N GLY A 276 -4.02 19.80 -6.69
CA GLY A 276 -4.83 20.11 -7.86
C GLY A 276 -4.07 20.67 -9.07
N PHE A 277 -2.75 20.43 -9.18
CA PHE A 277 -1.97 20.80 -10.37
C PHE A 277 -1.97 19.69 -11.43
N ALA A 278 -1.74 20.06 -12.69
CA ALA A 278 -1.55 19.08 -13.76
C ALA A 278 -0.25 18.27 -13.55
N ILE A 279 -0.32 16.98 -13.85
CA ILE A 279 0.75 16.02 -13.58
C ILE A 279 1.32 15.51 -14.90
N GLN A 280 2.64 15.55 -15.04
CA GLN A 280 3.39 14.83 -16.06
C GLN A 280 3.65 13.40 -15.55
N PRO A 281 2.96 12.37 -16.08
CA PRO A 281 3.25 11.00 -15.72
C PRO A 281 4.45 10.52 -16.54
N VAL A 282 5.32 9.75 -15.93
CA VAL A 282 6.49 9.15 -16.58
C VAL A 282 6.56 7.69 -16.15
N VAL A 283 6.89 6.80 -17.07
CA VAL A 283 7.12 5.39 -16.74
C VAL A 283 8.56 5.00 -17.02
N VAL A 284 9.14 4.29 -16.05
CA VAL A 284 10.50 3.74 -16.12
C VAL A 284 10.38 2.22 -16.18
N ARG A 285 10.96 1.62 -17.22
CA ARG A 285 10.96 0.16 -17.44
C ARG A 285 12.37 -0.39 -17.34
N TYR A 286 12.50 -1.47 -16.59
CA TYR A 286 13.70 -2.29 -16.48
C TYR A 286 13.42 -3.64 -17.17
N PRO A 287 14.01 -3.93 -18.34
CA PRO A 287 13.91 -5.26 -18.92
C PRO A 287 14.84 -6.19 -18.12
N HIS A 288 14.26 -7.01 -17.23
CA HIS A 288 14.93 -7.90 -16.27
C HIS A 288 15.67 -9.10 -16.92
N MET A 289 16.48 -8.87 -17.94
CA MET A 289 17.08 -9.90 -18.80
C MET A 289 18.18 -10.74 -18.11
N HIS A 290 18.92 -10.16 -17.17
CA HIS A 290 20.08 -10.78 -16.52
C HIS A 290 20.13 -10.57 -15.00
N PHE A 291 19.23 -9.75 -14.48
CA PHE A 291 19.28 -9.16 -13.15
C PHE A 291 17.97 -8.40 -12.91
N ASP A 292 17.39 -8.56 -11.72
CA ASP A 292 16.27 -7.75 -11.25
C ASP A 292 16.81 -6.52 -10.50
N GLN A 293 16.60 -5.34 -11.07
CA GLN A 293 17.06 -4.05 -10.55
C GLN A 293 16.24 -3.53 -9.37
N SER A 294 15.14 -4.19 -9.00
CA SER A 294 14.24 -3.72 -7.94
C SER A 294 14.91 -3.70 -6.57
N TRP A 295 14.66 -2.65 -5.79
CA TRP A 295 15.24 -2.54 -4.46
C TRP A 295 14.48 -3.41 -3.45
N GLY A 296 13.15 -3.41 -3.49
CA GLY A 296 12.32 -4.42 -2.80
C GLY A 296 12.78 -4.73 -1.37
N ASN A 297 13.15 -5.99 -1.14
CA ASN A 297 13.69 -6.52 0.12
C ASN A 297 15.23 -6.75 0.11
N ILE A 298 15.95 -6.45 -0.98
CA ILE A 298 17.38 -6.73 -1.10
C ILE A 298 18.25 -5.61 -0.51
N SER A 299 19.34 -5.98 0.18
CA SER A 299 20.26 -5.00 0.76
C SER A 299 20.94 -4.14 -0.32
N LEU A 300 21.01 -2.83 -0.07
CA LEU A 300 21.50 -1.84 -1.04
C LEU A 300 22.90 -2.18 -1.57
N GLY A 301 23.81 -2.61 -0.69
CA GLY A 301 25.17 -3.02 -1.07
C GLY A 301 25.21 -4.23 -2.01
N ARG A 302 24.32 -5.23 -1.80
CA ARG A 302 24.18 -6.40 -2.67
C ARG A 302 23.63 -6.01 -4.04
N LEU A 303 22.61 -5.14 -4.07
CA LEU A 303 22.04 -4.62 -5.31
C LEU A 303 23.06 -3.77 -6.09
N MET A 304 23.83 -2.90 -5.41
CA MET A 304 24.94 -2.14 -5.99
C MET A 304 26.03 -3.05 -6.59
N PHE A 305 26.50 -4.04 -5.85
CA PHE A 305 27.50 -5.01 -6.33
C PHE A 305 27.03 -5.72 -7.61
N ARG A 306 25.77 -6.17 -7.64
CA ARG A 306 25.21 -6.86 -8.81
C ARG A 306 25.01 -5.93 -10.00
N MET A 307 24.68 -4.65 -9.79
CA MET A 307 24.68 -3.65 -10.88
C MET A 307 26.08 -3.39 -11.44
N PHE A 308 27.09 -3.20 -10.58
CA PHE A 308 28.47 -2.95 -11.01
C PHE A 308 29.08 -4.12 -11.80
N THR A 309 28.60 -5.35 -11.56
CA THR A 309 29.04 -6.60 -12.22
C THR A 309 28.21 -7.01 -13.45
N GLN A 310 27.33 -6.15 -13.99
CA GLN A 310 26.74 -6.34 -15.33
C GLN A 310 27.56 -5.65 -16.42
N PHE A 311 27.65 -6.19 -17.64
CA PHE A 311 28.24 -5.42 -18.75
C PHE A 311 27.49 -4.12 -19.04
N HIS A 312 26.16 -4.16 -19.02
CA HIS A 312 25.28 -3.01 -19.23
C HIS A 312 23.99 -3.21 -18.42
N ASN A 313 23.46 -2.13 -17.84
CA ASN A 313 22.13 -2.12 -17.24
C ASN A 313 21.19 -1.29 -18.13
N PHE A 314 20.02 -1.85 -18.41
CA PHE A 314 19.05 -1.27 -19.32
C PHE A 314 18.02 -0.43 -18.56
N MET A 315 17.68 0.73 -19.11
CA MET A 315 16.59 1.58 -18.65
C MET A 315 15.89 2.20 -19.87
N GLU A 316 14.56 2.05 -19.93
CA GLU A 316 13.71 2.82 -20.83
C GLU A 316 12.83 3.78 -20.02
N VAL A 317 12.76 5.04 -20.45
CA VAL A 317 11.95 6.10 -19.84
C VAL A 317 10.98 6.64 -20.89
N GLU A 318 9.70 6.74 -20.53
CA GLU A 318 8.65 7.24 -21.41
C GLU A 318 7.81 8.32 -20.73
N TYR A 319 7.80 9.51 -21.34
CA TYR A 319 6.98 10.63 -20.93
C TYR A 319 5.58 10.47 -21.53
N LEU A 320 4.57 10.28 -20.68
CA LEU A 320 3.18 10.08 -21.07
C LEU A 320 2.46 11.44 -21.28
N PRO A 321 1.28 11.47 -21.90
CA PRO A 321 0.46 12.70 -21.96
C PRO A 321 0.18 13.27 -20.56
N VAL A 322 0.17 14.60 -20.44
CA VAL A 322 -0.11 15.31 -19.18
C VAL A 322 -1.54 15.00 -18.72
N VAL A 323 -1.68 14.62 -17.46
CA VAL A 323 -2.98 14.36 -16.84
C VAL A 323 -3.41 15.62 -16.08
N PHE A 324 -4.36 16.35 -16.69
CA PHE A 324 -5.00 17.49 -16.05
C PHE A 324 -6.06 17.01 -15.05
N PRO A 325 -6.24 17.68 -13.89
CA PRO A 325 -7.37 17.44 -13.01
C PRO A 325 -8.68 17.85 -13.68
N LEU A 326 -9.75 17.12 -13.42
CA LEU A 326 -11.09 17.45 -13.93
C LEU A 326 -11.70 18.63 -13.15
N GLU A 327 -12.82 19.16 -13.66
CA GLU A 327 -13.70 20.11 -12.95
C GLU A 327 -12.98 21.38 -12.44
N ASN A 328 -12.14 22.02 -13.28
CA ASN A 328 -11.40 23.24 -12.92
C ASN A 328 -10.60 23.10 -11.60
N GLN A 329 -9.83 22.03 -11.47
CA GLN A 329 -9.00 21.70 -10.29
C GLN A 329 -9.78 21.33 -9.01
N LYS A 330 -11.08 20.97 -9.13
CA LYS A 330 -11.91 20.53 -8.00
C LYS A 330 -12.08 19.01 -7.88
N GLU A 331 -11.53 18.23 -8.82
CA GLU A 331 -11.56 16.76 -8.76
C GLU A 331 -11.03 16.22 -7.42
N ILE A 332 -11.77 15.30 -6.80
CA ILE A 332 -11.40 14.66 -5.53
C ILE A 332 -10.04 13.95 -5.70
N PRO A 333 -9.04 14.18 -4.81
CA PRO A 333 -7.67 13.67 -4.99
C PRO A 333 -7.57 12.15 -5.20
N THR A 334 -8.47 11.35 -4.61
CA THR A 334 -8.54 9.90 -4.81
C THR A 334 -8.91 9.50 -6.24
N ARG A 335 -9.83 10.24 -6.90
CA ARG A 335 -10.19 10.03 -8.31
C ARG A 335 -9.04 10.41 -9.23
N PHE A 336 -8.40 11.56 -8.97
CA PHE A 336 -7.25 12.03 -9.75
C PHE A 336 -6.05 11.07 -9.63
N ALA A 337 -5.78 10.57 -8.42
CA ALA A 337 -4.79 9.53 -8.18
C ALA A 337 -5.11 8.22 -8.92
N LYS A 338 -6.36 7.72 -8.84
CA LYS A 338 -6.81 6.50 -9.52
C LYS A 338 -6.67 6.60 -11.04
N ARG A 339 -7.10 7.72 -11.64
CA ARG A 339 -6.99 7.98 -13.09
C ARG A 339 -5.53 8.08 -13.54
N THR A 340 -4.69 8.78 -12.78
CA THR A 340 -3.24 8.85 -13.07
C THR A 340 -2.58 7.48 -12.95
N ARG A 341 -2.93 6.69 -11.92
CA ARG A 341 -2.45 5.32 -11.75
C ARG A 341 -2.85 4.41 -12.92
N GLN A 342 -4.09 4.51 -13.40
CA GLN A 342 -4.55 3.78 -14.59
C GLN A 342 -3.74 4.15 -15.85
N VAL A 343 -3.34 5.41 -16.01
CA VAL A 343 -2.47 5.85 -17.12
C VAL A 343 -1.08 5.21 -17.02
N LEU A 344 -0.44 5.21 -15.85
CA LEU A 344 0.85 4.50 -15.66
C LEU A 344 0.70 3.00 -15.86
N ALA A 345 -0.32 2.36 -15.28
CA ALA A 345 -0.53 0.91 -15.37
C ALA A 345 -0.74 0.43 -16.82
N ARG A 346 -1.53 1.17 -17.61
CA ARG A 346 -1.73 0.89 -19.05
C ARG A 346 -0.43 1.03 -19.84
N ALA A 347 0.37 2.06 -19.57
CA ALA A 347 1.64 2.24 -20.26
C ALA A 347 2.69 1.20 -19.85
N LEU A 348 2.76 0.82 -18.57
CA LEU A 348 3.62 -0.25 -18.07
C LEU A 348 3.15 -1.65 -18.51
N ASN A 349 1.87 -1.80 -18.87
CA ASN A 349 1.20 -3.07 -19.12
C ASN A 349 1.25 -4.02 -17.90
N VAL A 350 0.88 -3.48 -16.72
CA VAL A 350 0.91 -4.21 -15.43
C VAL A 350 -0.44 -4.16 -14.72
N ALA A 351 -0.70 -5.19 -13.91
CA ALA A 351 -1.86 -5.21 -13.03
C ALA A 351 -1.71 -4.19 -11.89
N GLN A 352 -2.84 -3.62 -11.47
CA GLN A 352 -2.94 -2.77 -10.29
C GLN A 352 -3.35 -3.63 -9.09
N THR A 353 -2.66 -3.49 -7.96
CA THR A 353 -3.04 -4.15 -6.69
C THR A 353 -3.44 -3.12 -5.64
N SER A 354 -3.99 -3.57 -4.52
CA SER A 354 -4.38 -2.72 -3.40
C SER A 354 -3.33 -2.70 -2.27
N HIS A 355 -2.13 -3.22 -2.52
CA HIS A 355 -0.96 -3.03 -1.65
C HIS A 355 -0.59 -1.54 -1.49
N SER A 356 0.17 -1.22 -0.45
CA SER A 356 0.58 0.12 -0.04
C SER A 356 1.86 0.07 0.80
N PHE A 357 2.28 1.22 1.35
CA PHE A 357 3.36 1.26 2.36
C PHE A 357 3.04 0.46 3.64
N GLY A 358 1.75 0.25 3.98
CA GLY A 358 1.38 -0.57 5.13
C GLY A 358 1.80 -2.03 4.98
N ASP A 359 1.76 -2.57 3.75
CA ASP A 359 2.21 -3.93 3.46
C ASP A 359 3.73 -4.10 3.61
N ILE A 360 4.52 -3.05 3.31
CA ILE A 360 5.95 -3.02 3.64
C ILE A 360 6.16 -3.10 5.17
N MET A 361 5.35 -2.42 5.98
CA MET A 361 5.48 -2.51 7.44
C MET A 361 5.21 -3.94 7.95
N LEU A 362 4.20 -4.62 7.41
CA LEU A 362 3.89 -6.02 7.73
C LEU A 362 5.03 -6.96 7.30
N LEU A 363 5.55 -6.79 6.08
CA LEU A 363 6.66 -7.58 5.55
C LEU A 363 7.95 -7.37 6.37
N THR A 364 8.29 -6.12 6.71
CA THR A 364 9.44 -5.81 7.57
C THR A 364 9.28 -6.48 8.94
N LYS A 365 8.12 -6.35 9.58
CA LYS A 365 7.83 -6.95 10.90
C LYS A 365 7.95 -8.48 10.88
N ALA A 366 7.39 -9.14 9.87
CA ALA A 366 7.51 -10.58 9.70
C ALA A 366 8.98 -11.01 9.44
N SER A 367 9.75 -10.21 8.69
CA SER A 367 11.17 -10.47 8.46
C SER A 367 12.05 -10.24 9.70
N GLU A 368 11.74 -9.24 10.54
CA GLU A 368 12.41 -8.99 11.82
C GLU A 368 12.19 -10.15 12.81
N LEU A 369 10.99 -10.73 12.79
CA LEU A 369 10.60 -11.93 13.54
C LEU A 369 10.92 -13.24 12.80
N GLN A 370 11.86 -13.18 11.84
CA GLN A 370 12.49 -14.32 11.16
C GLN A 370 11.52 -15.35 10.56
N GLN A 371 10.34 -14.90 10.11
CA GLN A 371 9.39 -15.77 9.42
C GLN A 371 9.97 -16.24 8.07
N GLU A 372 9.84 -17.53 7.76
CA GLU A 372 10.46 -18.13 6.56
C GLU A 372 9.99 -17.48 5.25
N ASN A 373 8.70 -17.12 5.18
CA ASN A 373 8.10 -16.46 4.03
C ASN A 373 7.29 -15.21 4.45
N PRO A 374 7.93 -14.03 4.60
CA PRO A 374 7.26 -12.79 4.97
C PRO A 374 6.14 -12.35 4.01
N SER A 375 6.15 -12.83 2.76
CA SER A 375 5.12 -12.53 1.75
C SER A 375 3.72 -13.05 2.15
N ASN A 376 3.65 -14.07 3.01
CA ASN A 376 2.38 -14.67 3.44
C ASN A 376 1.58 -13.75 4.38
N TYR A 377 2.20 -12.67 4.87
CA TYR A 377 1.60 -11.67 5.74
C TYR A 377 1.13 -10.40 4.99
N LEU A 378 1.11 -10.42 3.65
CA LEU A 378 0.64 -9.32 2.81
C LEU A 378 -0.90 -9.35 2.66
N VAL A 379 -1.56 -8.22 2.94
CA VAL A 379 -3.03 -8.15 3.09
C VAL A 379 -3.71 -7.15 2.15
N GLU A 380 -2.95 -6.44 1.33
CA GLU A 380 -3.41 -5.32 0.50
C GLU A 380 -3.97 -4.16 1.33
N MET A 381 -3.10 -3.54 2.14
CA MET A 381 -3.50 -2.59 3.18
C MET A 381 -4.35 -1.39 2.71
N ALA A 382 -4.30 -0.95 1.44
CA ALA A 382 -5.20 0.12 0.98
C ALA A 382 -6.65 -0.34 0.85
N GLN A 383 -6.88 -1.64 0.56
CA GLN A 383 -8.22 -2.22 0.62
C GLN A 383 -8.70 -2.36 2.07
N VAL A 384 -7.82 -2.81 2.97
CA VAL A 384 -8.12 -2.91 4.42
C VAL A 384 -8.49 -1.54 5.00
N GLU A 385 -7.72 -0.50 4.70
CA GLU A 385 -8.00 0.89 5.13
C GLU A 385 -9.30 1.43 4.52
N SER A 386 -9.59 1.10 3.25
CA SER A 386 -10.80 1.55 2.56
C SER A 386 -12.08 0.83 2.99
N LEU A 387 -12.00 -0.45 3.40
CA LEU A 387 -13.16 -1.24 3.81
C LEU A 387 -13.44 -1.10 5.30
N PHE A 388 -12.41 -1.10 6.13
CA PHE A 388 -12.53 -1.20 7.59
C PHE A 388 -12.01 0.02 8.34
N HIS A 389 -11.36 0.98 7.67
CA HIS A 389 -10.68 2.10 8.34
C HIS A 389 -9.72 1.61 9.45
N ILE A 390 -8.97 0.55 9.15
CA ILE A 390 -7.84 0.07 9.95
C ILE A 390 -6.58 0.64 9.33
N ASN A 391 -5.78 1.33 10.13
CA ASN A 391 -4.54 1.93 9.67
C ASN A 391 -3.36 0.92 9.76
N SER A 392 -2.23 1.26 9.13
CA SER A 392 -1.06 0.35 9.07
C SER A 392 -0.48 -0.04 10.44
N LEU A 393 -0.58 0.81 11.46
CA LEU A 393 -0.09 0.48 12.80
C LEU A 393 -1.05 -0.45 13.55
N GLU A 394 -2.37 -0.24 13.40
CA GLU A 394 -3.38 -1.18 13.91
C GLU A 394 -3.22 -2.56 13.27
N ALA A 395 -2.96 -2.64 11.96
CA ALA A 395 -2.70 -3.91 11.28
C ALA A 395 -1.40 -4.61 11.74
N VAL A 396 -0.34 -3.86 12.06
CA VAL A 396 0.88 -4.44 12.67
C VAL A 396 0.60 -4.99 14.07
N ASN A 397 -0.27 -4.36 14.87
CA ASN A 397 -0.67 -4.92 16.17
C ASN A 397 -1.46 -6.23 16.01
N PHE A 398 -2.32 -6.34 14.99
CA PHE A 398 -2.97 -7.61 14.63
C PHE A 398 -1.95 -8.66 14.16
N LEU A 399 -0.89 -8.27 13.46
CA LEU A 399 0.19 -9.19 13.08
C LEU A 399 0.96 -9.71 14.30
N ASP A 400 1.27 -8.84 15.28
CA ASP A 400 1.85 -9.27 16.55
C ASP A 400 0.97 -10.30 17.28
N LYS A 401 -0.35 -10.08 17.31
CA LYS A 401 -1.30 -11.05 17.88
C LYS A 401 -1.35 -12.36 17.08
N PHE A 402 -1.36 -12.30 15.74
CA PHE A 402 -1.35 -13.49 14.89
C PHE A 402 -0.06 -14.32 15.05
N LEU A 403 1.11 -13.67 15.11
CA LEU A 403 2.38 -14.36 15.32
C LEU A 403 2.46 -15.02 16.72
N SER A 404 1.74 -14.49 17.72
CA SER A 404 1.60 -15.16 19.03
C SER A 404 0.83 -16.50 18.97
N MET A 405 0.06 -16.76 17.89
CA MET A 405 -0.61 -18.04 17.61
C MET A 405 0.34 -19.12 17.09
N LYS A 406 1.63 -18.80 16.91
CA LYS A 406 2.69 -19.69 16.40
C LYS A 406 2.34 -20.31 15.04
N PRO A 407 2.20 -19.49 13.97
CA PRO A 407 2.03 -20.01 12.62
C PRO A 407 3.18 -20.94 12.22
N ASP A 408 2.88 -21.87 11.32
CA ASP A 408 3.88 -22.73 10.68
C ASP A 408 4.78 -21.95 9.68
N SER A 409 5.70 -22.65 9.01
CA SER A 409 6.57 -22.06 7.98
C SER A 409 5.81 -21.53 6.75
N SER A 410 4.56 -21.94 6.56
CA SER A 410 3.65 -21.42 5.54
C SER A 410 2.83 -20.23 6.04
N GLY A 411 3.00 -19.76 7.28
CA GLY A 411 2.21 -18.66 7.84
C GLY A 411 0.78 -19.05 8.22
N HIS A 412 0.52 -20.35 8.40
CA HIS A 412 -0.79 -20.92 8.72
C HIS A 412 -0.92 -21.20 10.21
N VAL A 413 -2.07 -20.86 10.79
CA VAL A 413 -2.41 -21.13 12.20
C VAL A 413 -3.53 -22.17 12.25
N THR A 414 -3.33 -23.26 13.00
CA THR A 414 -4.37 -24.24 13.30
C THR A 414 -5.26 -23.77 14.45
N ILE A 415 -6.39 -24.45 14.66
CA ILE A 415 -7.32 -24.14 15.76
C ILE A 415 -6.64 -24.16 17.14
N ASP A 416 -5.71 -25.09 17.38
CA ASP A 416 -4.96 -25.16 18.65
C ASP A 416 -4.14 -23.89 18.92
N GLY A 417 -3.46 -23.35 17.90
CA GLY A 417 -2.68 -22.12 18.00
C GLY A 417 -3.57 -20.89 18.21
N PHE A 418 -4.71 -20.84 17.51
CA PHE A 418 -5.72 -19.79 17.66
C PHE A 418 -6.31 -19.78 19.08
N LEU A 419 -6.77 -20.92 19.58
CA LEU A 419 -7.34 -21.09 20.92
C LEU A 419 -6.31 -20.75 22.00
N SER A 420 -5.09 -21.29 21.90
CA SER A 420 -4.02 -21.08 22.88
C SER A 420 -3.63 -19.61 23.04
N ALA A 421 -3.52 -18.85 21.94
CA ALA A 421 -3.18 -17.43 21.99
C ALA A 421 -4.34 -16.52 22.42
N LEU A 422 -5.58 -16.97 22.27
CA LEU A 422 -6.78 -16.27 22.75
C LEU A 422 -7.22 -16.71 24.15
N LYS A 423 -6.50 -17.65 24.78
CA LYS A 423 -6.84 -18.21 26.11
C LYS A 423 -8.23 -18.87 26.13
N LEU A 424 -8.58 -19.51 25.01
CA LEU A 424 -9.84 -20.22 24.81
C LEU A 424 -9.64 -21.73 24.88
N ARG A 425 -10.73 -22.46 25.12
CA ARG A 425 -10.81 -23.91 24.95
C ARG A 425 -11.70 -24.27 23.76
N PHE A 426 -11.50 -25.48 23.24
CA PHE A 426 -12.33 -26.02 22.18
C PHE A 426 -13.76 -26.21 22.68
N SER A 427 -14.71 -25.62 21.98
CA SER A 427 -16.15 -25.72 22.20
C SER A 427 -16.85 -25.46 20.86
N ASN A 428 -18.12 -25.83 20.73
CA ASN A 428 -18.87 -25.59 19.49
C ASN A 428 -18.80 -24.11 19.07
N LEU A 429 -18.86 -23.18 20.03
CA LEU A 429 -18.79 -21.74 19.76
C LEU A 429 -17.42 -21.31 19.23
N THR A 430 -16.33 -21.83 19.78
CA THR A 430 -14.98 -21.46 19.33
C THR A 430 -14.60 -22.13 18.02
N ASP A 431 -15.16 -23.30 17.74
CA ASP A 431 -15.07 -24.01 16.46
C ASP A 431 -15.83 -23.25 15.34
N GLU A 432 -17.07 -22.81 15.60
CA GLU A 432 -17.84 -21.93 14.70
C GLU A 432 -17.10 -20.61 14.40
N VAL A 433 -16.45 -20.01 15.40
CA VAL A 433 -15.63 -18.81 15.22
C VAL A 433 -14.39 -19.09 14.37
N PHE A 434 -13.73 -20.25 14.54
CA PHE A 434 -12.59 -20.62 13.71
C PHE A 434 -13.01 -20.88 12.26
N HIS A 435 -14.09 -21.64 12.04
CA HIS A 435 -14.66 -21.91 10.72
C HIS A 435 -15.20 -20.66 9.99
N LEU A 436 -15.63 -19.62 10.72
CA LEU A 436 -15.95 -18.32 10.11
C LEU A 436 -14.71 -17.63 9.49
N ILE A 437 -13.52 -17.89 10.04
CA ILE A 437 -12.25 -17.28 9.60
C ILE A 437 -11.59 -18.14 8.52
N ASP A 438 -11.59 -19.47 8.67
CA ASP A 438 -11.16 -20.43 7.63
C ASP A 438 -12.24 -20.58 6.54
N VAL A 439 -12.39 -19.53 5.72
CA VAL A 439 -13.39 -19.53 4.66
C VAL A 439 -13.07 -20.54 3.54
N ASP A 440 -11.80 -20.93 3.42
CA ASP A 440 -11.37 -21.92 2.42
C ASP A 440 -11.58 -23.37 2.92
N ASN A 441 -11.99 -23.56 4.18
CA ASN A 441 -12.26 -24.85 4.84
C ASN A 441 -11.08 -25.84 4.72
N ASN A 442 -9.87 -25.34 4.94
CA ASN A 442 -8.62 -26.06 4.77
C ASN A 442 -8.00 -26.53 6.12
N GLY A 443 -8.61 -26.18 7.25
CA GLY A 443 -8.18 -26.51 8.61
C GLY A 443 -7.22 -25.49 9.24
N TYR A 444 -6.96 -24.35 8.58
CA TYR A 444 -6.05 -23.32 9.05
C TYR A 444 -6.50 -21.91 8.67
N ILE A 445 -5.98 -20.91 9.39
CA ILE A 445 -6.20 -19.50 9.10
C ILE A 445 -4.90 -18.80 8.71
N THR A 446 -4.99 -17.94 7.69
CA THR A 446 -3.93 -17.02 7.27
C THR A 446 -4.06 -15.68 8.00
N PHE A 447 -2.98 -14.90 8.04
CA PHE A 447 -3.03 -13.55 8.61
C PHE A 447 -4.07 -12.64 7.90
N LYS A 448 -4.24 -12.77 6.58
CA LYS A 448 -5.25 -12.00 5.83
C LYS A 448 -6.67 -12.34 6.28
N GLN A 449 -7.00 -13.62 6.44
CA GLN A 449 -8.31 -14.05 6.95
C GLN A 449 -8.53 -13.54 8.39
N PHE A 450 -7.56 -13.76 9.29
CA PHE A 450 -7.64 -13.31 10.68
C PHE A 450 -7.84 -11.78 10.80
N LEU A 451 -7.07 -10.99 10.05
CA LEU A 451 -7.19 -9.54 10.03
C LEU A 451 -8.55 -9.11 9.49
N PHE A 452 -9.02 -9.67 8.37
CA PHE A 452 -10.31 -9.30 7.77
C PHE A 452 -11.48 -9.67 8.68
N ALA A 453 -11.47 -10.84 9.32
CA ALA A 453 -12.52 -11.26 10.25
C ALA A 453 -12.54 -10.38 11.51
N SER A 454 -11.37 -10.15 12.12
CA SER A 454 -11.24 -9.24 13.28
C SER A 454 -11.70 -7.81 12.94
N ALA A 455 -11.32 -7.32 11.76
CA ALA A 455 -11.72 -6.02 11.25
C ALA A 455 -13.23 -5.93 11.00
N HIS A 456 -13.82 -6.97 10.42
CA HIS A 456 -15.24 -7.04 10.14
C HIS A 456 -16.07 -6.99 11.43
N VAL A 457 -15.73 -7.82 12.44
CA VAL A 457 -16.39 -7.82 13.75
C VAL A 457 -16.27 -6.45 14.44
N MET A 458 -15.08 -5.86 14.49
CA MET A 458 -14.85 -4.53 15.10
C MET A 458 -15.63 -3.39 14.40
N LYS A 459 -16.04 -3.57 13.14
CA LYS A 459 -16.73 -2.54 12.34
C LYS A 459 -18.22 -2.81 12.16
N GLN A 460 -18.77 -3.81 12.85
CA GLN A 460 -20.22 -4.00 12.93
C GLN A 460 -20.90 -2.84 13.68
N PRO A 461 -22.14 -2.44 13.31
CA PRO A 461 -22.80 -1.27 13.87
C PRO A 461 -22.94 -1.30 15.40
N LEU A 462 -23.26 -2.47 15.96
CA LEU A 462 -23.48 -2.62 17.39
C LEU A 462 -22.22 -3.04 18.16
N PHE A 463 -21.05 -3.23 17.53
CA PHE A 463 -19.83 -3.72 18.21
C PHE A 463 -19.51 -2.92 19.48
N ARG A 464 -19.49 -1.58 19.40
CA ARG A 464 -19.23 -0.74 20.57
C ARG A 464 -20.32 -0.87 21.64
N GLN A 465 -21.59 -0.91 21.23
CA GLN A 465 -22.72 -1.04 22.16
C GLN A 465 -22.69 -2.41 22.85
N ALA A 466 -22.36 -3.47 22.13
CA ALA A 466 -22.17 -4.82 22.66
C ALA A 466 -21.03 -4.87 23.68
N CYS A 467 -19.87 -4.25 23.40
CA CYS A 467 -18.78 -4.19 24.38
C CYS A 467 -19.16 -3.37 25.63
N GLU A 468 -19.84 -2.23 25.48
CA GLU A 468 -20.29 -1.41 26.61
C GLU A 468 -21.43 -2.07 27.39
N GLN A 469 -22.28 -2.86 26.74
CA GLN A 469 -23.37 -3.62 27.37
C GLN A 469 -22.83 -4.83 28.11
N ALA A 470 -21.92 -5.61 27.50
CA ALA A 470 -21.24 -6.71 28.16
C ALA A 470 -20.55 -6.23 29.45
N PHE A 471 -19.86 -5.09 29.44
CA PHE A 471 -19.29 -4.55 30.68
C PHE A 471 -20.36 -4.24 31.75
N ARG A 472 -21.45 -3.55 31.37
CA ARG A 472 -22.51 -3.13 32.30
C ARG A 472 -23.33 -4.26 32.91
N GLU A 473 -23.51 -5.37 32.19
CA GLU A 473 -24.28 -6.52 32.70
C GLU A 473 -23.56 -7.25 33.84
N TYR A 474 -22.24 -7.09 33.97
CA TYR A 474 -21.42 -7.82 34.95
C TYR A 474 -20.73 -6.95 36.00
N ASP A 475 -20.73 -5.62 35.86
CA ASP A 475 -20.57 -4.71 37.01
C ASP A 475 -21.85 -4.68 37.86
N VAL A 476 -22.12 -5.79 38.54
CA VAL A 476 -23.30 -5.99 39.40
C VAL A 476 -23.30 -5.04 40.63
N GLY A 477 -22.20 -4.31 40.87
CA GLY A 477 -22.08 -3.34 41.96
C GLY A 477 -22.22 -1.86 41.57
N GLY A 478 -22.10 -1.52 40.28
CA GLY A 478 -21.92 -0.13 39.85
C GLY A 478 -20.57 0.46 40.29
N ASN A 479 -19.55 -0.40 40.42
CA ASN A 479 -18.22 -0.06 40.91
C ASN A 479 -17.26 0.42 39.81
N ASP A 480 -17.66 0.37 38.53
CA ASP A 480 -16.85 0.65 37.32
C ASP A 480 -15.65 -0.31 37.11
N HIS A 481 -15.71 -1.48 37.77
CA HIS A 481 -14.74 -2.57 37.67
C HIS A 481 -15.44 -3.94 37.72
N VAL A 482 -14.92 -4.91 36.97
CA VAL A 482 -15.38 -6.32 36.95
C VAL A 482 -14.31 -7.21 37.62
N SER A 483 -14.68 -8.02 38.62
CA SER A 483 -13.78 -9.01 39.23
C SER A 483 -13.69 -10.31 38.41
N GLU A 484 -12.66 -11.12 38.67
CA GLU A 484 -12.48 -12.41 38.01
C GLU A 484 -13.71 -13.33 38.20
N GLU A 485 -14.35 -13.33 39.37
CA GLU A 485 -15.56 -14.13 39.61
C GLU A 485 -16.76 -13.63 38.80
N GLN A 486 -16.96 -12.32 38.71
CA GLN A 486 -18.02 -11.72 37.89
C GLN A 486 -17.80 -12.02 36.41
N PHE A 487 -16.55 -11.95 35.94
CA PHE A 487 -16.16 -12.33 34.59
C PHE A 487 -16.41 -13.83 34.33
N GLY A 488 -16.03 -14.72 35.27
CA GLY A 488 -16.25 -16.15 35.16
C GLY A 488 -17.72 -16.53 35.02
N GLU A 489 -18.60 -15.94 35.83
CA GLU A 489 -20.05 -16.14 35.71
C GLU A 489 -20.63 -15.55 34.41
N SER A 490 -20.03 -14.47 33.87
CA SER A 490 -20.50 -13.82 32.64
C SER A 490 -20.34 -14.67 31.38
N ILE A 491 -19.20 -15.35 31.22
CA ILE A 491 -18.90 -16.16 30.02
C ILE A 491 -19.44 -17.58 30.12
N ARG A 492 -19.85 -18.02 31.32
CA ARG A 492 -20.32 -19.37 31.62
C ARG A 492 -21.47 -19.86 30.75
N PRO A 493 -22.46 -19.04 30.35
CA PRO A 493 -23.51 -19.46 29.43
C PRO A 493 -23.04 -19.69 27.99
N ALA A 494 -21.93 -19.08 27.57
CA ALA A 494 -21.32 -19.30 26.26
C ALA A 494 -20.34 -20.47 26.25
N VAL A 495 -19.59 -20.67 27.35
CA VAL A 495 -18.58 -21.73 27.49
C VAL A 495 -18.68 -22.39 28.87
N PRO A 496 -19.69 -23.25 29.11
CA PRO A 496 -20.00 -23.78 30.45
C PRO A 496 -18.96 -24.77 30.99
N GLU A 497 -18.09 -25.32 30.12
CA GLU A 497 -17.09 -26.33 30.48
C GLU A 497 -15.77 -25.75 31.00
N MET A 498 -15.58 -24.42 31.01
CA MET A 498 -14.35 -23.81 31.51
C MET A 498 -14.15 -24.02 33.01
N THR A 499 -12.93 -24.45 33.36
CA THR A 499 -12.41 -24.55 34.73
C THR A 499 -12.00 -23.18 35.28
N LYS A 500 -11.79 -23.10 36.59
CA LYS A 500 -11.33 -21.84 37.24
C LYS A 500 -9.99 -21.36 36.68
N ASP A 501 -9.04 -22.27 36.49
CA ASP A 501 -7.69 -21.92 36.00
C ASP A 501 -7.74 -21.37 34.56
N GLU A 502 -8.68 -21.86 33.74
CA GLU A 502 -8.91 -21.36 32.38
C GLU A 502 -9.62 -20.00 32.36
N ILE A 503 -10.54 -19.76 33.31
CA ILE A 503 -11.16 -18.44 33.52
C ILE A 503 -10.07 -17.43 33.94
N HIS A 504 -9.19 -17.80 34.88
CA HIS A 504 -8.06 -16.99 35.30
C HIS A 504 -7.11 -16.65 34.14
N GLU A 505 -6.72 -17.63 33.34
CA GLU A 505 -5.87 -17.41 32.15
C GLU A 505 -6.51 -16.48 31.11
N LEU A 506 -7.84 -16.56 30.92
CA LEU A 506 -8.57 -15.68 30.01
C LEU A 506 -8.76 -14.28 30.60
N PHE A 507 -9.04 -14.18 31.90
CA PHE A 507 -9.21 -12.92 32.62
C PHE A 507 -7.92 -12.08 32.60
N GLY A 508 -6.74 -12.71 32.64
CA GLY A 508 -5.45 -12.04 32.42
C GLY A 508 -5.22 -11.43 31.02
N LEU A 509 -6.19 -11.52 30.10
CA LEU A 509 -6.23 -10.66 28.89
C LEU A 509 -7.01 -9.35 29.09
N PHE A 510 -7.91 -9.31 30.08
CA PHE A 510 -8.81 -8.20 30.42
C PHE A 510 -8.31 -7.38 31.62
N ASP A 511 -7.59 -7.99 32.55
CA ASP A 511 -6.78 -7.35 33.59
C ASP A 511 -5.39 -7.04 33.00
N ALA A 512 -5.10 -5.76 32.75
CA ALA A 512 -3.88 -5.35 32.02
C ALA A 512 -2.78 -4.79 32.93
N ASP A 513 -3.11 -4.34 34.14
CA ASP A 513 -2.15 -3.89 35.16
C ASP A 513 -1.86 -4.91 36.27
N GLY A 514 -2.68 -5.96 36.38
CA GLY A 514 -2.53 -7.08 37.31
C GLY A 514 -3.12 -6.84 38.69
N ASP A 515 -4.09 -5.92 38.84
CA ASP A 515 -4.72 -5.62 40.14
C ASP A 515 -5.79 -6.65 40.58
N GLY A 516 -6.12 -7.63 39.73
CA GLY A 516 -7.15 -8.65 39.96
C GLY A 516 -8.56 -8.21 39.56
N ARG A 517 -8.69 -7.10 38.83
CA ARG A 517 -9.95 -6.54 38.31
C ARG A 517 -9.73 -6.09 36.87
N SER A 518 -10.83 -5.86 36.16
CA SER A 518 -10.81 -5.23 34.84
C SER A 518 -11.61 -3.94 34.90
N SER A 519 -10.94 -2.80 34.72
CA SER A 519 -11.63 -1.51 34.58
C SER A 519 -12.37 -1.42 33.24
N ARG A 520 -13.31 -0.46 33.16
CA ARG A 520 -14.05 -0.18 31.92
C ARG A 520 -13.13 0.12 30.72
N GLU A 521 -12.00 0.78 30.94
CA GLU A 521 -11.05 1.11 29.86
C GLU A 521 -10.29 -0.14 29.38
N GLU A 522 -9.85 -1.00 30.30
CA GLU A 522 -9.12 -2.22 29.96
C GLU A 522 -10.02 -3.23 29.26
N PHE A 523 -11.24 -3.46 29.76
CA PHE A 523 -12.20 -4.39 29.16
C PHE A 523 -12.51 -4.02 27.70
N LEU A 524 -12.83 -2.74 27.45
CA LEU A 524 -13.08 -2.23 26.10
C LEU A 524 -11.82 -2.24 25.22
N THR A 525 -10.64 -2.03 25.82
CA THR A 525 -9.36 -2.09 25.10
C THR A 525 -8.96 -3.52 24.73
N CYS A 526 -9.20 -4.50 25.61
CA CYS A 526 -9.01 -5.92 25.35
C CYS A 526 -9.89 -6.37 24.19
N LEU A 527 -11.20 -6.07 24.24
CA LEU A 527 -12.13 -6.40 23.17
C LEU A 527 -11.78 -5.68 21.86
N ARG A 528 -11.30 -4.44 21.88
CA ARG A 528 -10.83 -3.76 20.66
C ARG A 528 -9.58 -4.42 20.06
N LYS A 529 -8.67 -4.95 20.88
CA LYS A 529 -7.47 -5.68 20.43
C LYS A 529 -7.77 -7.13 20.01
N ASN A 530 -8.79 -7.74 20.60
CA ASN A 530 -9.21 -9.13 20.37
C ASN A 530 -10.72 -9.17 20.03
N PRO A 531 -11.18 -8.53 18.92
CA PRO A 531 -12.61 -8.32 18.66
C PRO A 531 -13.43 -9.60 18.53
N LEU A 532 -12.78 -10.72 18.20
CA LEU A 532 -13.42 -12.02 18.14
C LEU A 532 -13.97 -12.49 19.51
N LEU A 533 -13.40 -12.02 20.64
CA LEU A 533 -13.82 -12.42 21.99
C LEU A 533 -15.20 -11.89 22.41
N ILE A 534 -15.77 -10.90 21.70
CA ILE A 534 -17.11 -10.38 22.03
C ILE A 534 -18.22 -11.46 21.96
N VAL A 535 -17.97 -12.54 21.21
CA VAL A 535 -18.86 -13.69 21.08
C VAL A 535 -19.15 -14.39 22.41
N LEU A 536 -18.22 -14.33 23.36
CA LEU A 536 -18.36 -14.97 24.68
C LEU A 536 -19.48 -14.36 25.54
N PHE A 537 -19.96 -13.18 25.17
CA PHE A 537 -21.03 -12.44 25.82
C PHE A 537 -22.33 -12.44 24.99
N SER A 538 -22.36 -13.16 23.87
CA SER A 538 -23.51 -13.18 22.94
C SER A 538 -24.82 -13.77 23.51
N PRO A 539 -24.83 -14.81 24.38
CA PRO A 539 -26.08 -15.40 24.88
C PRO A 539 -26.99 -14.43 25.65
N GLN A 540 -26.41 -13.39 26.27
CA GLN A 540 -27.10 -12.39 27.08
C GLN A 540 -27.44 -11.14 26.26
N LEU A 541 -26.52 -10.70 25.40
CA LEU A 541 -26.76 -9.61 24.44
C LEU A 541 -27.95 -9.89 23.51
N GLY A 542 -28.17 -11.15 23.13
CA GLY A 542 -29.36 -11.58 22.38
C GLY A 542 -30.68 -11.41 23.16
N GLN A 543 -30.68 -11.61 24.47
CA GLN A 543 -31.87 -11.50 25.32
C GLN A 543 -32.25 -10.05 25.61
N ALA A 544 -31.25 -9.16 25.77
CA ALA A 544 -31.47 -7.74 25.96
C ALA A 544 -32.24 -7.09 24.78
N HIS A 545 -31.95 -7.51 23.54
CA HIS A 545 -32.64 -7.01 22.35
C HIS A 545 -34.11 -7.46 22.24
N THR A 546 -34.47 -8.62 22.78
CA THR A 546 -35.88 -9.07 22.80
C THR A 546 -36.71 -8.35 23.87
N SER A 547 -36.11 -7.98 25.01
CA SER A 547 -36.81 -7.34 26.13
C SER A 547 -37.08 -5.84 25.92
N GLY A 548 -36.39 -5.19 24.98
CA GLY A 548 -36.53 -3.75 24.73
C GLY A 548 -37.72 -3.31 23.85
N ASN A 549 -38.41 -4.25 23.21
CA ASN A 549 -39.55 -3.95 22.30
C ASN A 549 -40.93 -4.19 22.95
N GLY A 550 -40.98 -4.39 24.26
CA GLY A 550 -42.15 -4.90 24.99
C GLY A 550 -42.97 -3.87 25.77
N GLU A 551 -42.63 -2.58 25.76
CA GLU A 551 -43.39 -1.57 26.53
C GLU A 551 -43.20 -0.15 25.95
N THR A 552 -44.07 0.24 25.03
CA THR A 552 -44.47 1.65 24.88
C THR A 552 -45.99 1.71 24.82
N THR A 553 -46.58 2.21 25.91
CA THR A 553 -48.02 2.42 26.06
C THR A 553 -48.53 3.39 25.00
N SER A 554 -49.59 3.00 24.31
CA SER A 554 -50.35 3.88 23.42
C SER A 554 -51.20 4.85 24.25
N ASP A 555 -50.65 6.01 24.59
CA ASP A 555 -51.39 7.23 24.89
C ASP A 555 -50.51 8.48 24.62
N ASP A 556 -51.15 9.62 24.39
CA ASP A 556 -50.58 10.97 24.20
C ASP A 556 -49.69 11.25 22.96
N ILE A 557 -50.31 11.45 21.79
CA ILE A 557 -50.00 12.62 20.91
C ILE A 557 -51.30 13.21 20.32
N VAL A 558 -51.57 14.47 20.67
CA VAL A 558 -52.33 15.46 19.88
C VAL A 558 -51.38 16.58 19.50
#